data_AF-A0A0K9YLU4-F1
#
_entry.id   AF-A0A0K9YLU4-F1
#
_cell.length_a   1.000
_cell.length_b   1.000
_cell.length_c   1.000
_cell.angle_alpha   90.00
_cell.angle_beta   90.00
_cell.angle_gamma   90.00
#
_symmetry.space_group_name_H-M   'P 1'
#
loop_
_entity.id
_entity.type
_entity.pdbx_description
1 polymer ?
#
loop_
_entity_poly.entity_id
_entity_poly.type
_entity_poly.pdbx_seq_one_letter_code
_entity_poly.pdbx_strand_id
1 'polypeptide(L)' 'MRFIDELYELYRGHLNGDEEDITAVVVGILADQSREDLIDLVDDMEEEELFQMMATYMIEVMKRKVAMEDEQFPATMMH' A
#
# COMPACT_ATOMS: atom_id res chain seq x y z
N MET A 1 -5.85 12.64 -5.65
CA MET A 1 -4.53 13.28 -5.52
C MET A 1 -3.94 13.56 -6.88
N ARG A 2 -3.49 14.80 -7.13
CA ARG A 2 -2.79 15.16 -8.38
C ARG A 2 -1.56 14.28 -8.66
N PHE A 3 -0.85 13.85 -7.62
CA PHE A 3 0.33 13.01 -7.74
C PHE A 3 0.05 11.64 -8.41
N ILE A 4 -1.05 10.97 -8.04
CA ILE A 4 -1.42 9.67 -8.64
C ILE A 4 -1.82 9.84 -10.10
N ASP A 5 -2.54 10.92 -10.43
CA ASP A 5 -2.90 11.23 -11.80
C ASP A 5 -1.64 11.51 -12.66
N GLU A 6 -0.68 12.26 -12.12
CA GLU A 6 0.60 12.55 -12.78
C GLU A 6 1.45 11.29 -12.97
N LEU A 7 1.52 10.41 -11.96
CA LEU A 7 2.18 9.12 -12.07
C LEU A 7 1.51 8.23 -13.12
N TYR A 8 0.18 8.17 -13.12
CA TYR A 8 -0.56 7.42 -14.12
C TYR A 8 -0.28 7.95 -15.53
N GLU A 9 -0.29 9.26 -15.75
CA GLU A 9 0.03 9.86 -17.05
C GLU A 9 1.48 9.63 -17.50
N LEU A 10 2.43 9.58 -16.57
CA LEU A 10 3.84 9.30 -16.87
C LEU A 10 4.04 7.84 -17.32
N TYR A 11 3.32 6.90 -16.72
CA TYR A 11 3.53 5.47 -16.92
C TYR A 11 2.49 4.79 -17.82
N ARG A 12 1.32 5.39 -18.11
CA ARG A 12 0.23 4.79 -18.95
C ARG A 12 0.67 4.28 -20.33
N GLY A 13 1.77 4.80 -20.88
CA GLY A 13 2.34 4.33 -22.16
C GLY A 13 3.36 3.18 -22.02
N HIS A 14 3.79 2.88 -20.80
CA HIS A 14 4.79 1.87 -20.44
C HIS A 14 4.24 0.74 -19.56
N LEU A 15 3.03 0.91 -18.99
CA LEU A 15 2.32 -0.15 -18.30
C LEU A 15 1.80 -1.15 -19.35
N ASN A 16 2.39 -2.34 -19.41
CA ASN A 16 1.90 -3.43 -20.26
C ASN A 16 0.57 -4.04 -19.74
N GLY A 17 0.03 -3.50 -18.64
CA GLY A 17 -1.22 -3.91 -18.03
C GLY A 17 -1.08 -4.99 -16.95
N ASP A 18 0.14 -5.41 -16.61
CA ASP A 18 0.38 -6.35 -15.52
C ASP A 18 0.40 -5.62 -14.16
N GLU A 19 -0.32 -6.17 -13.19
CA GLU A 19 -0.45 -5.63 -11.84
C GLU A 19 0.89 -5.63 -11.09
N GLU A 20 1.76 -6.59 -11.41
CA GLU A 20 3.12 -6.68 -10.87
C GLU A 20 4.00 -5.51 -11.34
N ASP A 21 3.88 -5.09 -12.61
CA ASP A 21 4.65 -3.96 -13.16
C ASP A 21 4.25 -2.64 -12.48
N ILE A 22 2.95 -2.43 -12.27
CA ILE A 22 2.41 -1.24 -11.58
C ILE A 22 2.95 -1.21 -10.14
N THR A 23 2.90 -2.36 -9.46
CA THR A 23 3.40 -2.48 -8.08
C THR A 23 4.88 -2.16 -7.99
N ALA A 24 5.70 -2.72 -8.89
CA ALA A 24 7.13 -2.48 -8.92
C ALA A 24 7.48 -1.00 -9.15
N VAL A 25 6.75 -0.33 -10.06
CA VAL A 25 6.93 1.11 -10.32
C VAL A 25 6.59 1.94 -9.09
N VAL A 26 5.41 1.72 -8.48
CA VAL A 26 4.99 2.48 -7.29
C VAL A 26 5.98 2.28 -6.14
N VAL A 27 6.40 1.04 -5.88
CA VAL A 27 7.40 0.74 -4.84
C VAL A 27 8.73 1.42 -5.13
N GLY A 28 9.21 1.38 -6.37
CA GLY A 28 10.45 2.05 -6.76
C GLY A 28 10.41 3.55 -6.49
N ILE A 29 9.31 4.20 -6.86
CA ILE A 29 9.13 5.65 -6.66
C ILE A 29 9.10 6.00 -5.17
N LEU A 30 8.38 5.22 -4.36
CA LEU A 30 8.28 5.44 -2.92
C LEU A 30 9.59 5.11 -2.17
N ALA A 31 10.38 4.15 -2.66
CA ALA A 31 11.63 3.74 -2.03
C ALA A 31 12.72 4.83 -2.09
N ASP A 32 12.69 5.69 -3.11
CA ASP A 32 13.61 6.80 -3.27
C ASP A 32 13.20 8.05 -2.46
N GLN A 33 12.02 8.06 -1.83
CA GLN A 33 11.54 9.19 -1.03
C GLN A 33 12.12 9.19 0.38
N SER A 34 12.40 10.38 0.91
CA SER A 34 12.68 10.54 2.33
C SER A 34 11.40 10.45 3.15
N ARG A 35 11.53 10.31 4.47
CA ARG A 35 10.37 10.36 5.39
C ARG A 35 9.62 11.69 5.29
N GLU A 36 10.33 12.79 5.03
CA GLU A 36 9.72 14.11 4.90
C GLU A 36 8.87 14.18 3.63
N ASP A 37 9.41 13.74 2.49
CA ASP A 37 8.68 13.69 1.22
C ASP A 37 7.42 12.81 1.31
N LEU A 38 7.49 11.68 2.02
CA LEU A 38 6.32 10.83 2.27
C LEU A 38 5.26 11.48 3.14
N ILE A 39 5.64 12.35 4.08
CA ILE A 39 4.69 13.10 4.91
C ILE A 39 4.03 14.19 4.08
N ASP A 40 4.81 14.89 3.24
CA ASP A 40 4.27 15.91 2.34
C ASP A 40 3.24 15.32 1.37
N LEU A 41 3.50 14.12 0.84
CA LEU A 41 2.52 13.38 0.02
C LEU A 41 1.22 13.07 0.78
N VAL A 42 1.30 12.76 2.08
CA VAL A 42 0.12 12.49 2.91
C VAL A 42 -0.63 13.78 3.25
N ASP A 43 0.08 14.88 3.49
CA ASP A 43 -0.53 16.19 3.75
C ASP A 43 -1.28 16.74 2.52
N ASP A 44 -0.88 16.33 1.31
CA ASP A 44 -1.55 16.66 0.05
C ASP A 44 -2.79 15.80 -0.27
N MET A 45 -3.08 14.77 0.54
CA MET A 45 -4.26 13.91 0.37
C MET A 45 -5.55 14.62 0.77
N GLU A 46 -6.63 14.40 0.03
CA GLU A 46 -7.97 14.77 0.51
C GLU A 46 -8.41 13.85 1.67
N GLU A 47 -9.36 14.30 2.49
CA GLU A 47 -9.79 13.58 3.71
C GLU A 47 -10.23 12.14 3.41
N GLU A 48 -10.92 11.92 2.29
CA GLU A 48 -11.33 10.57 1.86
C GLU A 48 -10.13 9.68 1.50
N GLU A 49 -9.12 10.23 0.83
CA GLU A 49 -7.92 9.51 0.41
C GLU A 49 -7.07 9.13 1.62
N LEU A 50 -6.89 10.06 2.56
CA LEU A 50 -6.23 9.81 3.84
C LEU A 50 -6.96 8.71 4.62
N PHE A 51 -8.30 8.79 4.71
CA PHE A 51 -9.10 7.77 5.38
C PHE A 51 -8.91 6.39 4.73
N GLN A 52 -9.00 6.31 3.40
CA GLN A 52 -8.83 5.05 2.66
C GLN A 52 -7.43 4.47 2.82
N MET A 53 -6.38 5.29 2.77
CA MET A 53 -5.00 4.88 3.02
C MET A 53 -4.85 4.26 4.42
N MET A 54 -5.34 4.97 5.45
CA MET A 54 -5.27 4.51 6.83
C MET A 54 -6.09 3.23 7.05
N ALA A 55 -7.31 3.18 6.52
CA ALA A 55 -8.18 2.00 6.61
C ALA A 55 -7.51 0.77 5.97
N THR A 56 -6.96 0.92 4.76
CA THR A 56 -6.29 -0.16 4.04
C THR A 56 -5.10 -0.70 4.82
N TYR A 57 -4.22 0.18 5.29
CA TYR A 57 -3.07 -0.22 6.11
C TYR A 57 -3.50 -0.97 7.38
N MET A 58 -4.46 -0.41 8.12
CA MET A 58 -4.94 -1.03 9.35
C MET A 58 -5.60 -2.40 9.10
N ILE A 59 -6.40 -2.53 8.05
CA ILE A 59 -7.04 -3.80 7.66
C ILE A 59 -5.98 -4.85 7.32
N GLU A 60 -4.97 -4.51 6.51
CA GLU A 60 -3.92 -5.46 6.14
C GLU A 60 -3.07 -5.90 7.33
N VAL A 61 -2.74 -4.96 8.23
CA VAL A 61 -2.06 -5.30 9.49
C VAL A 61 -2.92 -6.21 10.36
N MET A 62 -4.23 -5.93 10.46
CA MET A 62 -5.16 -6.77 11.22
C MET A 62 -5.28 -8.18 10.65
N LYS A 63 -5.41 -8.33 9.33
CA LYS A 63 -5.42 -9.64 8.66
C LYS A 63 -4.17 -10.46 8.97
N ARG A 64 -2.99 -9.82 8.92
CA ARG A 64 -1.72 -10.47 9.26
C ARG A 64 -1.69 -10.92 10.72
N LYS A 65 -2.18 -10.10 11.65
CA LYS A 65 -2.25 -10.48 13.07
C LYS A 65 -3.14 -11.69 13.29
N VAL A 66 -4.34 -11.71 12.69
CA VAL A 66 -5.26 -12.86 12.79
C VAL A 66 -4.63 -14.11 12.19
N ALA A 67 -4.02 -14.02 11.01
CA ALA A 67 -3.33 -15.14 10.39
C ALA A 67 -2.17 -15.69 11.25
N MET A 68 -1.39 -14.80 11.89
CA MET A 68 -0.32 -15.19 12.81
C MET A 68 -0.86 -15.86 14.08
N GLU A 69 -2.02 -15.46 14.57
CA GLU A 69 -2.69 -16.14 15.68
C GLU A 69 -3.13 -17.54 15.25
N ASP A 70 -3.78 -17.68 14.08
CA ASP A 70 -4.18 -18.97 13.52
C ASP A 70 -2.97 -19.92 13.29
N GLU A 71 -1.83 -19.37 12.86
CA GLU A 71 -0.55 -20.07 12.71
C GLU A 71 0.19 -20.37 14.02
N GLN A 72 -0.14 -19.69 15.13
CA GLN A 72 0.33 -20.03 16.48
C GLN A 72 -0.56 -21.05 17.20
N PHE A 73 -1.79 -21.25 16.73
CA PHE A 73 -2.72 -22.29 17.21
C PHE A 73 -2.91 -23.52 16.27
N PRO A 74 -1.93 -24.01 15.48
CA PRO A 74 -2.11 -25.23 14.73
C PRO A 74 -1.89 -26.41 15.70
N ALA A 75 -2.93 -27.20 15.92
CA ALA A 75 -2.85 -28.55 16.48
C ALA A 75 -2.47 -28.75 17.97
N THR A 76 -2.69 -27.79 18.88
CA THR A 76 -2.67 -28.11 20.34
C THR A 76 -4.05 -28.55 20.88
N MET A 77 -5.12 -28.38 20.11
CA MET A 77 -6.48 -28.87 20.46
C MET A 77 -6.90 -30.13 19.69
N MET A 78 -5.95 -31.00 19.34
CA MET A 78 -6.23 -32.39 19.00
C MET A 78 -5.52 -33.31 20.00
N HIS A 79 -6.01 -33.33 21.25
CA HIS A 79 -5.74 -34.39 22.22
C HIS A 79 -6.97 -34.64 23.08
#